data_AF-A0A2Z5R337-F1
#
_entry.id   AF-A0A2Z5R337-F1
#
_cell.length_a   1.000
_cell.length_b   1.000
_cell.length_c   1.000
_cell.angle_alpha   90.00
_cell.angle_beta   90.00
_cell.angle_gamma   90.00
#
_symmetry.space_group_name_H-M   'P 1'
#
loop_
_entity.id
_entity.type
_entity.pdbx_description
1 polymer ?
#
loop_
_entity_poly.entity_id
_entity_poly.type
_entity_poly.pdbx_seq_one_letter_code
_entity_poly.pdbx_strand_id
1 'polypeptide(L)'
;MAPNAIPAEGYLAGTMRCLDVEVWRHAGQLLDEVIEQVAVPFGVNARVEHIRGVPPVVNTDTETTMIENAARAELGEDSIVLVEQSMGGEDFAWMLQEVPGSMFRLGTRAPEDPTYDLHQGITTPMNALSAWACG
;
A
#
# COMPACT_ATOMS: atom_id res chain seq x y z
N MET A 1 -12.81 29.73 -26.29
CA MET A 1 -13.53 28.54 -26.81
C MET A 1 -14.95 28.95 -27.16
N ALA A 2 -15.45 28.53 -28.32
CA ALA A 2 -16.84 28.76 -28.70
C ALA A 2 -17.74 27.76 -27.94
N PRO A 3 -18.84 28.19 -27.30
CA PRO A 3 -19.68 27.35 -26.43
C PRO A 3 -20.46 26.25 -27.16
N ASN A 4 -20.34 26.18 -28.48
CA ASN A 4 -21.08 25.34 -29.41
C ASN A 4 -20.17 24.42 -30.26
N ALA A 5 -18.88 24.33 -29.92
CA ALA A 5 -17.95 23.39 -30.53
C ALA A 5 -17.84 22.11 -29.69
N ILE A 6 -18.02 20.95 -30.32
CA ILE A 6 -17.75 19.65 -29.68
C ILE A 6 -16.22 19.50 -29.56
N PRO A 7 -15.66 19.19 -28.38
CA PRO A 7 -14.23 19.00 -28.21
C PRO A 7 -13.72 17.79 -29.01
N ALA A 8 -12.56 17.95 -29.64
CA ALA A 8 -11.94 16.91 -30.47
C ALA A 8 -11.07 15.93 -29.64
N GLU A 9 -10.67 16.33 -28.43
CA GLU A 9 -9.80 15.57 -27.55
C GLU A 9 -10.19 15.77 -26.09
N GLY A 10 -9.81 14.81 -25.24
CA GLY A 10 -10.03 14.85 -23.80
C GLY A 10 -8.89 14.16 -23.06
N TYR A 11 -8.71 14.52 -21.79
CA TYR A 11 -7.68 13.95 -20.92
C TYR A 11 -8.31 13.51 -19.60
N LEU A 12 -7.91 12.33 -19.13
CA LEU A 12 -8.33 11.77 -17.85
C LEU A 12 -7.08 11.29 -17.10
N ALA A 13 -7.00 11.63 -15.82
CA ALA A 13 -5.97 11.16 -14.92
C ALA A 13 -6.59 10.69 -13.60
N GLY A 14 -5.98 9.67 -13.00
CA GLY A 14 -6.43 9.11 -11.75
C GLY A 14 -5.35 8.25 -11.09
N THR A 15 -5.66 7.74 -9.91
CA THR A 15 -4.79 6.83 -9.16
C THR A 15 -5.56 5.56 -8.87
N MET A 16 -4.97 4.42 -9.21
CA MET A 16 -5.48 3.11 -8.85
C MET A 16 -4.70 2.60 -7.62
N ARG A 17 -5.42 2.14 -6.60
CA ARG A 17 -4.84 1.50 -5.42
C ARG A 17 -5.41 0.11 -5.29
N CYS A 18 -4.54 -0.86 -5.01
CA CYS A 18 -4.89 -2.27 -4.86
C CYS A 18 -4.26 -2.77 -3.57
N LEU A 19 -5.02 -3.52 -2.77
CA LEU A 19 -4.54 -4.17 -1.55
C LEU A 19 -4.05 -5.60 -1.80
N ASP A 20 -4.42 -6.16 -2.94
CA ASP A 20 -4.04 -7.50 -3.37
C ASP A 20 -2.97 -7.42 -4.46
N VAL A 21 -1.91 -8.21 -4.30
CA VAL A 21 -0.76 -8.22 -5.21
C VAL A 21 -1.12 -8.79 -6.59
N GLU A 22 -2.01 -9.77 -6.66
CA GLU A 22 -2.47 -10.33 -7.94
C GLU A 22 -3.37 -9.33 -8.66
N VAL A 23 -4.24 -8.62 -7.94
CA VAL A 23 -5.01 -7.50 -8.51
C VAL A 23 -4.07 -6.41 -9.01
N TRP A 24 -3.08 -5.98 -8.21
CA TRP A 24 -2.09 -4.99 -8.63
C TRP A 24 -1.33 -5.41 -9.90
N ARG A 25 -1.00 -6.71 -10.03
CA ARG A 25 -0.28 -7.26 -11.18
C ARG A 25 -1.09 -7.22 -12.48
N HIS A 26 -2.40 -7.46 -12.40
CA HIS A 26 -3.27 -7.62 -13.57
C HIS A 26 -4.14 -6.41 -13.88
N ALA A 27 -4.43 -5.55 -12.91
CA ALA A 27 -5.39 -4.45 -13.04
C ALA A 27 -5.03 -3.47 -14.16
N GLY A 28 -3.74 -3.27 -14.42
CA GLY A 28 -3.28 -2.44 -15.55
C GLY A 28 -3.73 -2.97 -16.91
N GLN A 29 -3.54 -4.26 -17.14
CA GLN A 29 -3.94 -4.88 -18.41
C GLN A 29 -5.47 -4.88 -18.55
N LEU A 30 -6.20 -5.20 -17.48
CA LEU A 30 -7.65 -5.14 -17.48
C LEU A 30 -8.17 -3.72 -17.78
N LEU A 31 -7.52 -2.69 -17.23
CA LEU A 31 -7.89 -1.30 -17.47
C LEU A 31 -7.72 -0.94 -18.94
N ASP A 32 -6.59 -1.32 -19.56
CA ASP A 32 -6.33 -1.06 -20.98
C ASP A 32 -7.40 -1.74 -21.86
N GLU A 33 -7.71 -3.01 -21.59
CA GLU A 33 -8.73 -3.77 -22.32
C GLU A 33 -10.14 -3.15 -22.19
N VAL A 34 -10.51 -2.71 -20.98
CA VAL A 34 -11.81 -2.06 -20.73
C VAL A 34 -11.89 -0.71 -21.43
N ILE A 35 -10.83 0.11 -21.38
CA ILE A 35 -10.80 1.41 -22.05
C ILE A 35 -10.98 1.25 -23.55
N GLU A 36 -10.29 0.28 -24.16
CA GLU A 36 -10.44 -0.01 -25.59
C GLU A 36 -11.87 -0.43 -25.94
N GLN A 37 -12.44 -1.36 -25.19
CA GLN A 37 -13.82 -1.84 -25.41
C GLN A 37 -14.87 -0.74 -25.27
N VAL A 38 -14.66 0.22 -24.36
CA VAL A 38 -15.54 1.37 -24.19
C VAL A 38 -15.34 2.41 -25.29
N ALA A 39 -14.10 2.66 -25.74
CA ALA A 39 -13.78 3.72 -26.70
C ALA A 39 -14.12 3.36 -28.16
N VAL A 40 -13.88 2.10 -28.56
CA VAL A 40 -14.05 1.62 -29.94
C VAL A 40 -15.46 1.89 -30.51
N PRO A 41 -16.57 1.62 -29.80
CA PRO A 41 -17.92 1.88 -30.31
C PRO A 41 -18.22 3.35 -30.63
N PHE A 42 -17.47 4.29 -30.04
CA PHE A 42 -17.63 5.72 -30.28
C PHE A 42 -16.64 6.26 -31.33
N GLY A 43 -15.83 5.40 -31.96
CA GLY A 43 -14.79 5.81 -32.91
C GLY A 43 -13.66 6.63 -32.26
N VAL A 44 -13.51 6.53 -30.94
CA VAL A 44 -12.48 7.24 -30.18
C VAL A 44 -11.22 6.38 -30.14
N ASN A 45 -10.07 6.97 -30.45
CA ASN A 45 -8.77 6.37 -30.18
C ASN A 45 -8.31 6.80 -28.79
N ALA A 46 -8.10 5.83 -27.89
CA ALA A 46 -7.61 6.08 -26.54
C ALA A 46 -6.15 5.65 -26.41
N ARG A 47 -5.30 6.56 -25.94
CA ARG A 47 -3.94 6.25 -25.51
C ARG A 47 -3.90 6.21 -23.99
N VAL A 48 -3.56 5.06 -23.43
CA VAL A 48 -3.44 4.86 -21.99
C VAL A 48 -1.96 4.85 -21.61
N GLU A 49 -1.60 5.64 -20.59
CA GLU A 49 -0.30 5.58 -19.95
C GLU A 49 -0.50 5.07 -18.52
N HIS A 50 -0.07 3.84 -18.25
CA HIS A 50 -0.15 3.26 -16.93
C HIS A 50 1.23 3.21 -16.27
N ILE A 51 1.40 4.05 -15.25
CA ILE A 51 2.59 4.08 -14.41
C ILE A 51 2.36 3.16 -13.22
N ARG A 52 3.03 2.00 -13.20
CA ARG A 52 2.95 1.08 -12.05
C ARG A 52 3.66 1.69 -10.85
N GLY A 53 2.90 1.93 -9.79
CA GLY A 53 3.41 2.34 -8.49
C GLY A 53 4.03 1.18 -7.72
N VAL A 54 4.31 1.39 -6.44
CA VAL A 54 4.82 0.34 -5.54
C VAL A 54 3.74 -0.73 -5.30
N PRO A 55 4.09 -2.03 -5.27
CA PRO A 55 3.13 -3.08 -4.94
C PRO A 55 2.66 -2.99 -3.48
N PRO A 56 1.53 -3.62 -3.12
CA PRO A 56 1.14 -3.74 -1.72
C PRO A 56 2.17 -4.58 -0.94
N VAL A 57 2.39 -4.22 0.33
CA VAL A 57 3.16 -5.04 1.27
C VAL A 57 2.33 -6.27 1.60
N VAL A 58 2.87 -7.46 1.32
CA VAL A 58 2.25 -8.75 1.67
C VAL A 58 3.24 -9.49 2.55
N ASN A 59 2.89 -9.59 3.84
CA ASN A 59 3.69 -10.31 4.80
C ASN A 59 3.49 -11.82 4.67
N THR A 60 4.57 -12.58 4.85
CA THR A 60 4.48 -14.04 4.89
C THR A 60 4.13 -14.50 6.31
N ASP A 61 3.15 -15.42 6.43
CA ASP A 61 2.64 -15.91 7.72
C ASP A 61 3.75 -16.47 8.63
N THR A 62 4.71 -17.17 8.03
CA THR A 62 5.80 -17.84 8.77
C THR A 62 6.71 -16.83 9.44
N GLU A 63 7.24 -15.87 8.68
CA GLU A 63 8.12 -14.82 9.18
C GLU A 63 7.37 -13.90 10.15
N THR A 64 6.10 -13.62 9.90
CA THR A 64 5.25 -12.84 10.81
C THR A 64 5.09 -13.55 12.14
N THR A 65 4.80 -14.85 12.13
CA THR A 65 4.69 -15.67 13.35
C THR A 65 6.00 -15.71 14.12
N MET A 66 7.16 -15.77 13.43
CA MET A 66 8.46 -15.73 14.09
C MET A 66 8.69 -14.41 14.84
N ILE A 67 8.35 -13.28 14.23
CA ILE A 67 8.46 -11.95 14.85
C ILE A 67 7.50 -11.84 16.03
N GLU A 68 6.25 -12.29 15.89
CA GLU A 68 5.27 -12.27 16.97
C GLU A 68 5.73 -13.06 18.19
N ASN A 69 6.24 -14.28 17.98
CA ASN A 69 6.74 -15.13 19.07
C ASN A 69 7.93 -14.50 19.78
N ALA A 70 8.87 -13.92 19.02
CA ALA A 70 10.03 -13.25 19.60
C ALA A 70 9.62 -12.02 20.42
N ALA A 71 8.69 -11.21 19.90
CA ALA A 71 8.20 -10.05 20.62
C ALA A 71 7.45 -10.43 21.91
N ARG A 72 6.56 -11.43 21.87
CA ARG A 72 5.87 -11.93 23.07
C ARG A 72 6.83 -12.44 24.13
N ALA A 73 7.89 -13.16 23.72
CA ALA A 73 8.88 -13.70 24.63
C ALA A 73 9.69 -12.60 25.36
N GLU A 74 10.06 -11.54 24.65
CA GLU A 74 10.93 -10.49 25.19
C GLU A 74 10.15 -9.34 25.86
N LEU A 75 8.91 -9.09 25.44
CA LEU A 75 8.16 -7.88 25.79
C LEU A 75 6.83 -8.17 26.49
N GLY A 76 6.41 -9.44 26.53
CA GLY A 76 5.16 -9.88 27.13
C GLY A 76 4.03 -10.03 26.12
N GLU A 77 2.96 -10.70 26.54
CA GLU A 77 1.87 -11.14 25.68
C GLU A 77 1.08 -10.00 25.01
N ASP A 78 1.11 -8.81 25.61
CA ASP A 78 0.39 -7.62 25.16
C ASP A 78 1.23 -6.74 24.20
N SER A 79 2.40 -7.22 23.75
CA SER A 79 3.31 -6.46 22.87
C SER A 79 2.89 -6.43 21.40
N ILE A 80 1.85 -7.19 21.02
CA ILE A 80 1.39 -7.29 19.63
C ILE A 80 0.04 -6.59 19.49
N VAL A 81 -0.07 -5.71 18.49
CA VAL A 81 -1.32 -5.03 18.16
C VAL A 81 -1.58 -5.15 16.67
N LEU A 82 -2.76 -5.66 16.31
CA LEU A 82 -3.22 -5.68 14.92
C LEU A 82 -3.63 -4.28 14.49
N VAL A 83 -3.19 -3.88 13.30
CA VAL A 83 -3.55 -2.60 12.70
C VAL A 83 -4.10 -2.77 11.31
N GLU A 84 -4.90 -1.80 10.88
CA GLU A 84 -5.42 -1.78 9.52
C GLU A 84 -4.28 -1.67 8.51
N GLN A 85 -4.42 -2.41 7.41
CA GLN A 85 -3.48 -2.37 6.30
C GLN A 85 -3.38 -0.96 5.75
N SER A 86 -2.15 -0.47 5.59
CA SER A 86 -1.93 0.85 5.04
C SER A 86 -2.07 0.83 3.52
N MET A 87 -2.83 1.77 2.97
CA MET A 87 -2.89 2.01 1.52
C MET A 87 -1.68 2.83 0.98
N GLY A 88 -0.67 3.10 1.82
CA GLY A 88 0.56 3.80 1.43
C GLY A 88 1.48 2.88 0.65
N GLY A 89 2.16 3.41 -0.37
CA GLY A 89 3.21 2.67 -1.07
C GLY A 89 4.47 2.63 -0.19
N GLU A 90 4.98 1.42 0.04
CA GLU A 90 6.13 1.17 0.91
C GLU A 90 7.16 0.35 0.13
N ASP A 91 8.38 0.88 -0.02
CA ASP A 91 9.36 0.33 -0.96
C ASP A 91 9.85 -1.07 -0.56
N PHE A 92 9.75 -1.41 0.72
CA PHE A 92 9.99 -2.75 1.25
C PHE A 92 9.14 -3.82 0.57
N ALA A 93 7.97 -3.46 0.01
CA ALA A 93 7.12 -4.36 -0.75
C ALA A 93 7.84 -5.01 -1.94
N TRP A 94 8.83 -4.33 -2.54
CA TRP A 94 9.63 -4.91 -3.62
C TRP A 94 10.52 -6.07 -3.15
N MET A 95 11.07 -5.97 -1.94
CA MET A 95 11.87 -7.07 -1.38
C MET A 95 11.00 -8.29 -1.09
N LEU A 96 9.78 -8.05 -0.60
CA LEU A 96 8.81 -9.11 -0.32
C LEU A 96 8.24 -9.79 -1.57
N GLN A 97 8.42 -9.22 -2.78
CA GLN A 97 8.12 -9.93 -4.02
C GLN A 97 9.13 -11.05 -4.33
N GLU A 98 10.36 -10.93 -3.82
CA GLU A 98 11.47 -11.83 -4.17
C GLU A 98 11.77 -12.84 -3.06
N VAL A 99 11.56 -12.47 -1.80
CA VAL A 99 11.93 -13.28 -0.63
C VAL A 99 10.81 -13.23 0.42
N PRO A 100 10.46 -14.36 1.06
CA PRO A 100 9.59 -14.37 2.23
C PRO A 100 10.09 -13.42 3.30
N GLY A 101 9.17 -12.65 3.87
CA GLY A 101 9.52 -11.63 4.85
C GLY A 101 8.29 -11.05 5.52
N SER A 102 8.54 -10.28 6.56
CA SER A 102 7.49 -9.60 7.30
C SER A 102 7.98 -8.21 7.70
N MET A 103 7.17 -7.21 7.36
CA MET A 103 7.33 -5.84 7.80
C MET A 103 6.35 -5.53 8.92
N PHE A 104 6.87 -4.93 9.98
CA PHE A 104 6.08 -4.44 11.09
C PHE A 104 6.50 -3.01 11.42
N ARG A 105 5.58 -2.22 11.96
CA ARG A 105 5.94 -0.92 12.55
C ARG A 105 6.40 -1.14 13.97
N LEU A 106 7.28 -0.26 14.42
CA LEU A 106 7.75 -0.24 15.79
C LEU A 106 7.05 0.88 16.53
N GLY A 107 6.43 0.57 17.67
CA GLY A 107 5.96 1.61 18.58
C GLY A 107 7.14 2.42 19.11
N THR A 108 7.05 3.75 19.04
CA THR A 108 8.11 4.67 19.51
C THR A 108 7.61 5.63 20.60
N ARG A 109 6.37 5.44 21.07
CA ARG A 109 5.68 6.34 22.00
C ARG A 109 5.89 5.90 23.45
N ALA A 110 6.11 6.81 24.39
CA ALA A 110 6.05 6.48 25.81
C ALA A 110 4.58 6.29 26.25
N PRO A 111 4.27 5.47 27.29
CA PRO A 111 2.88 5.17 27.69
C PRO A 111 1.97 6.39 27.89
N GLU A 112 2.53 7.52 28.32
CA GLU A 112 1.83 8.76 28.68
C GLU A 112 1.84 9.83 27.56
N ASP A 113 2.55 9.60 26.45
CA ASP A 113 2.72 10.61 25.40
C ASP A 113 1.52 10.65 24.43
N PRO A 114 1.23 11.81 23.81
CA PRO A 114 0.23 11.91 22.75
C PRO A 114 0.59 11.05 21.54
N THR A 115 -0.43 10.55 20.83
CA THR A 115 -0.24 9.87 19.55
C THR A 115 0.04 10.89 18.46
N TYR A 116 1.23 10.81 17.85
CA TYR A 116 1.61 11.62 16.70
C TYR A 116 1.61 10.78 15.41
N ASP A 117 1.49 11.45 14.27
CA ASP A 117 1.64 10.82 12.96
C ASP A 117 3.10 10.31 12.78
N LEU A 118 3.26 9.18 12.09
CA LEU A 118 4.53 8.46 11.93
C LEU A 118 5.58 9.27 11.15
N HIS A 119 5.18 10.34 10.47
CA HIS A 119 6.05 11.26 9.73
C HIS A 119 6.53 12.46 10.57
N GLN A 120 7.01 12.21 11.80
CA GLN A 120 7.69 13.20 12.64
C GLN A 120 9.04 12.66 13.11
N GLY A 121 10.09 13.48 13.00
CA GLY A 121 11.48 13.10 13.31
C GLY A 121 11.81 12.98 14.80
N ILE A 122 10.83 12.74 15.67
CA ILE A 122 11.01 12.64 17.12
C ILE A 122 10.79 11.18 17.53
N THR A 123 11.88 10.44 17.71
CA THR A 123 11.88 9.11 18.33
C THR A 123 12.45 9.22 19.73
N THR A 124 11.64 8.91 20.76
CA THR A 124 12.15 8.70 22.12
C THR A 124 12.38 7.19 22.29
N PRO A 125 13.63 6.72 22.44
CA PRO A 125 13.86 5.31 22.68
C PRO A 125 13.57 5.05 24.16
N MET A 126 12.45 4.39 24.46
CA MET A 126 12.25 3.43 25.57
C MET A 126 10.75 3.30 25.90
N ASN A 127 10.29 2.05 25.96
CA ASN A 127 9.10 1.55 26.67
C ASN A 127 7.73 1.47 25.97
N ALA A 128 7.62 1.43 24.64
CA ALA A 128 6.45 0.80 24.03
C ALA A 128 6.78 0.11 22.71
N LEU A 129 7.27 -1.13 22.81
CA LEU A 129 7.37 -2.00 21.65
C LEU A 129 6.00 -2.65 21.43
N SER A 130 5.04 -1.88 20.91
CA SER A 130 4.00 -2.50 20.10
C SER A 130 4.64 -2.86 18.77
N ALA A 131 4.55 -4.12 18.36
CA ALA A 131 4.87 -4.54 16.99
C ALA A 131 3.57 -4.47 16.17
N TRP A 132 3.65 -3.82 15.01
CA TRP A 132 2.48 -3.47 14.21
C TRP A 132 2.59 -4.24 12.90
N ALA A 133 2.07 -5.46 12.85
CA ALA A 133 2.06 -6.20 11.59
C ALA A 133 1.19 -5.46 10.58
N CYS A 134 1.75 -5.12 9.41
CA CYS A 134 0.94 -4.75 8.27
C CYS A 134 0.27 -6.05 7.79
N GLY A 135 -1.06 -6.12 7.79
CA GLY A 135 -1.80 -7.25 7.22
C GLY A 135 -1.54 -7.41 5.74
#